data_AF-A0A935BNB6-F1
#
_entry.id   AF-A0A935BNB6-F1
#
_cell.length_a   1.000
_cell.length_b   1.000
_cell.length_c   1.000
_cell.angle_alpha   90.00
_cell.angle_beta   90.00
_cell.angle_gamma   90.00
#
_symmetry.space_group_name_H-M   'P 1'
#
loop_
_entity.id
_entity.type
_entity.pdbx_description
1 polymer ?
#
loop_
_entity_poly.entity_id
_entity_poly.type
_entity_poly.pdbx_seq_one_letter_code
_entity_poly.pdbx_strand_id
1 'polypeptide(L)' 'MSVAVKADDKFEAGVPQPLFDATLARAVRGDDYLVSKDGQRLMFISRGTDGSLPPIHVILNWFAGMVNNRYETMP' A
#
# COMPACT_ATOMS: atom_id res chain seq x y z
N MET A 1 -0.92 3.00 -11.66
CA MET A 1 -1.01 3.81 -12.88
C MET A 1 -2.26 4.66 -12.79
N SER A 2 -2.20 5.93 -13.17
CA SER A 2 -3.38 6.77 -13.42
C SER A 2 -3.41 7.18 -14.88
N VAL A 3 -4.60 7.54 -15.36
CA VAL A 3 -4.80 8.08 -16.70
C VAL A 3 -5.60 9.37 -16.55
N ALA A 4 -5.10 10.46 -17.12
CA ALA A 4 -5.89 11.68 -17.23
C ALA A 4 -7.04 11.42 -18.20
N VAL A 5 -8.26 11.72 -17.78
CA VAL A 5 -9.46 11.64 -18.62
C VAL A 5 -9.93 13.06 -18.89
N LYS A 6 -10.16 13.39 -20.16
CA LYS A 6 -10.83 14.65 -20.50
C LYS A 6 -12.33 14.49 -20.26
N ALA A 7 -12.90 15.44 -19.55
CA ALA A 7 -14.34 15.54 -19.40
C ALA A 7 -14.90 16.32 -20.61
N ASP A 8 -15.14 15.61 -21.71
CA ASP A 8 -15.80 16.13 -22.91
C ASP A 8 -16.95 15.19 -23.34
N ASP A 9 -17.62 15.52 -24.43
CA ASP A 9 -18.71 14.71 -25.02
C ASP A 9 -18.28 13.31 -25.48
N LYS A 10 -16.97 13.07 -25.61
CA LYS A 10 -16.36 11.78 -25.92
C LYS A 10 -15.32 11.39 -24.88
N PHE A 11 -15.26 10.11 -24.58
CA PHE A 11 -14.24 9.56 -23.71
C PHE A 11 -12.87 9.56 -24.41
N GLU A 12 -11.95 10.39 -23.91
CA GLU A 12 -10.55 10.40 -24.33
C GLU A 12 -9.64 10.08 -23.12
N ALA A 13 -9.06 8.88 -23.14
CA ALA A 13 -8.06 8.46 -22.17
C ALA A 13 -6.65 8.93 -22.59
N GLY A 14 -5.92 9.56 -21.68
CA GLY A 14 -4.52 9.93 -21.87
C GLY A 14 -3.54 8.76 -21.78
N VAL A 15 -2.24 9.07 -21.85
CA VAL A 15 -1.17 8.07 -21.65
C VAL A 15 -1.08 7.71 -20.16
N PRO A 16 -1.05 6.41 -19.80
CA PRO A 16 -0.87 5.97 -18.41
C PRO A 16 0.39 6.55 -17.77
N GLN A 17 0.23 7.17 -16.60
CA GLN A 17 1.32 7.71 -15.80
C GLN A 17 1.57 6.84 -14.56
N PRO A 18 2.83 6.64 -14.13
CA PRO A 18 3.15 6.02 -12.86
C PRO A 18 2.51 6.77 -11.68
N LEU A 19 2.00 6.04 -10.70
CA LEU A 19 1.47 6.62 -9.44
C LEU A 19 2.57 6.79 -8.38
N PHE A 20 3.62 6.00 -8.49
CA PHE A 20 4.71 5.92 -7.53
C PHE A 20 6.02 5.82 -8.30
N ASP A 21 7.04 6.47 -7.79
CA ASP A 21 8.42 6.22 -8.20
C ASP A 21 8.97 5.07 -7.36
N ALA A 22 8.89 3.85 -7.90
CA ALA A 22 9.27 2.64 -7.18
C ALA A 22 10.23 1.78 -8.02
N THR A 23 11.38 1.45 -7.43
CA THR A 23 12.29 0.43 -7.98
C THR A 23 11.77 -0.95 -7.59
N LEU A 24 10.84 -1.47 -8.38
CA LEU A 24 10.24 -2.78 -8.14
C LEU A 24 11.24 -3.89 -8.46
N ALA A 25 11.34 -4.88 -7.59
CA ALA A 25 11.94 -6.15 -7.96
C ALA A 25 10.95 -6.86 -8.87
N ARG A 26 11.29 -6.98 -10.15
CA ARG A 26 10.49 -7.77 -11.09
C ARG A 26 10.49 -9.23 -10.63
N ALA A 27 9.38 -9.69 -10.08
CA ALA A 27 9.16 -11.08 -9.71
C ALA A 27 8.92 -11.90 -10.98
N VAL A 28 9.46 -13.12 -11.00
CA VAL A 28 9.41 -14.00 -12.17
C VAL A 28 7.98 -14.44 -12.50
N ARG A 29 7.07 -14.41 -11.51
CA ARG A 29 5.67 -14.88 -11.65
C ARG A 29 4.64 -13.76 -11.80
N GLY A 30 5.07 -12.49 -11.87
CA GLY A 30 4.16 -11.34 -12.02
C GLY A 30 3.41 -10.94 -10.74
N ASP A 31 3.84 -11.48 -9.60
CA ASP A 31 3.39 -11.17 -8.24
C ASP A 31 4.20 -10.03 -7.61
N ASP A 32 4.52 -9.00 -8.40
CA ASP A 32 5.32 -7.84 -8.00
C ASP A 32 4.66 -7.01 -6.89
N TYR A 33 3.34 -7.18 -6.71
CA TYR A 33 2.55 -6.48 -5.71
C TYR A 33 1.37 -7.31 -5.19
N LEU A 34 0.88 -6.94 -4.01
CA LEU A 34 -0.37 -7.42 -3.43
C LEU A 34 -1.23 -6.24 -2.97
N VAL A 35 -2.55 -6.42 -3.04
CA VAL A 35 -3.53 -5.43 -2.58
C VAL A 35 -4.20 -5.96 -1.32
N SER A 36 -4.38 -5.11 -0.30
CA SER A 36 -5.16 -5.49 0.90
C SER A 36 -6.61 -5.77 0.54
N LYS A 37 -7.30 -6.55 1.38
CA LYS A 37 -8.71 -6.92 1.16
C LYS A 37 -9.64 -5.70 1.00
N ASP A 38 -9.34 -4.60 1.69
CA ASP A 38 -10.09 -3.34 1.63
C ASP A 38 -9.68 -2.42 0.46
N GLY A 39 -8.66 -2.80 -0.32
CA GLY A 39 -8.14 -2.00 -1.43
C GLY A 39 -7.36 -0.75 -1.01
N GLN A 40 -7.17 -0.51 0.29
CA GLN A 40 -6.58 0.73 0.79
C GLN A 40 -5.06 0.71 0.87
N ARG A 41 -4.43 -0.47 0.78
CA ARG A 41 -2.99 -0.65 0.91
C ARG A 41 -2.44 -1.51 -0.23
N LEU A 42 -1.25 -1.14 -0.67
CA LEU A 42 -0.48 -1.85 -1.68
C LEU A 42 0.84 -2.29 -1.05
N MET A 43 1.17 -3.58 -1.19
CA MET A 43 2.48 -4.13 -0.85
C MET A 43 3.25 -4.36 -2.13
N PHE A 44 4.51 -3.96 -2.17
CA PHE A 44 5.38 -4.14 -3.33
C PHE A 44 6.64 -4.91 -2.94
N ILE A 45 7.17 -5.70 -3.87
CA ILE A 45 8.52 -6.26 -3.73
C ILE A 45 9.49 -5.22 -4.28
N SER A 46 10.37 -4.68 -3.44
CA SER A 46 11.46 -3.81 -3.86
C SER A 46 12.81 -4.51 -3.75
N ARG A 47 13.75 -4.12 -4.60
CA ARG A 47 15.15 -4.54 -4.40
C ARG A 47 15.73 -3.72 -3.25
N GLY A 48 16.46 -4.38 -2.37
CA GLY A 48 17.33 -3.67 -1.43
C GLY A 48 18.31 -2.80 -2.20
N THR A 49 18.57 -1.59 -1.71
CA THR A 49 19.74 -0.84 -2.16
C THR A 49 20.99 -1.52 -1.59
N ASP A 50 22.14 -1.41 -2.26
CA ASP A 50 23.42 -2.05 -1.84
C ASP A 50 24.00 -1.49 -0.51
N GLY A 51 23.18 -0.85 0.31
CA GLY A 51 23.49 -0.39 1.66
C GLY A 51 22.85 -1.26 2.75
N SER A 52 23.25 -1.03 4.00
CA SER A 52 22.64 -1.65 5.18
C SER A 52 21.11 -1.50 5.11
N LEU A 53 20.41 -2.61 4.90
CA LEU A 53 18.95 -2.62 4.97
C LEU A 53 18.56 -2.24 6.40
N PRO A 54 17.71 -1.22 6.60
CA PRO A 54 17.20 -0.93 7.92
C PRO A 54 16.48 -2.18 8.46
N PRO A 55 16.63 -2.51 9.75
CA PRO A 55 16.00 -3.69 10.33
C PRO A 55 14.50 -3.65 10.12
N ILE A 56 13.94 -4.75 9.61
CA ILE A 56 12.50 -4.90 9.47
C ILE A 56 11.92 -5.15 10.87
N HIS A 57 11.20 -4.16 11.40
CA HIS A 57 10.44 -4.32 12.64
C HIS A 57 9.08 -4.96 12.32
N VAL A 58 8.95 -6.26 12.58
CA VAL A 58 7.68 -6.98 12.47
C VAL A 58 6.95 -6.88 13.81
N ILE A 59 5.79 -6.21 13.82
CA ILE A 59 4.94 -6.14 15.00
C ILE A 59 3.78 -7.12 14.80
N LEU A 60 3.77 -8.18 15.62
CA LEU A 60 2.68 -9.14 15.68
C LEU A 60 1.64 -8.65 16.70
N ASN A 61 0.36 -8.93 16.46
CA ASN A 61 -0.76 -8.52 17.33
C ASN A 61 -0.92 -7.00 17.47
N TRP A 62 -0.85 -6.27 16.34
CA TRP A 62 -1.17 -4.84 16.32
C TRP A 62 -2.66 -4.62 16.62
N PHE A 63 -2.99 -4.33 17.88
CA PHE A 63 -4.33 -3.92 18.28
C PHE A 63 -4.56 -2.45 17.91
N ALA A 64 -5.07 -2.21 16.71
CA ALA A 64 -5.59 -0.90 16.32
C ALA A 64 -6.88 -0.60 17.10
N GLY A 65 -6.75 -0.07 18.32
CA GLY A 65 -7.87 0.51 19.08
C GLY A 65 -8.54 -0.37 20.14
N MET A 66 -7.78 -1.01 21.05
CA MET A 66 -8.39 -1.48 22.32
C MET A 66 -8.54 -0.32 23.30
N VAL A 67 -9.63 0.44 23.17
CA VAL A 67 -10.17 1.20 24.31
C VAL A 67 -11.17 0.28 25.01
N ASN A 68 -10.72 -0.51 25.99
CA ASN A 68 -11.65 -1.18 26.90
C ASN A 68 -11.92 -0.26 28.10
N ASN A 69 -12.69 0.81 27.87
CA ASN A 69 -13.09 1.72 28.93
C ASN A 69 -14.45 1.29 29.48
N ARG A 70 -14.49 0.21 30.27
CA ARG A 70 -15.62 -0.13 31.16
C ARG A 70 -15.15 -0.91 32.38
N TYR A 71 -14.74 -0.18 33.41
CA TYR A 71 -15.26 -0.44 34.75
C TYR A 71 -15.62 0.90 35.37
N GLU A 72 -16.93 1.10 35.45
CA GLU A 72 -17.59 2.15 36.21
C GLU A 72 -17.08 2.08 37.65
N THR A 73 -16.70 3.24 38.19
CA THR A 73 -16.54 3.43 39.63
C THR A 73 -17.91 3.17 40.27
N MET A 74 -18.03 2.04 40.95
CA MET A 74 -19.13 1.78 41.87
C MET A 74 -18.89 2.59 43.16
N PRO A 75 -19.93 3.21 43.75
CA PRO A 75 -19.80 3.94 45.01
C PRO A 75 -19.43 3.03 46.19
#